data_AF-A0A1I6SYL9-F1
#
_entry.id   AF-A0A1I6SYL9-F1
#
_cell.length_a   1.000
_cell.length_b   1.000
_cell.length_c   1.000
_cell.angle_alpha   90.00
_cell.angle_beta   90.00
_cell.angle_gamma   90.00
#
_symmetry.space_group_name_H-M   'P 1'
#
loop_
_entity.id
_entity.type
_entity.pdbx_description
1 polymer ?
#
loop_
_entity_poly.entity_id
_entity_poly.type
_entity_poly.pdbx_seq_one_letter_code
_entity_poly.pdbx_strand_id
1 'polypeptide(L)'
;MKKQIISYEINDSFVVGQKIILTGILLQGEFSLYDTIKFEFNGKTIEREIKGIENGLKVTENEKNIGVSINSLNENETKNFINWKPNKVKAEIIQKNDLKNPRLIKIFSGIGILLSGIFSFIGFSEFYNVRIKKEIEFYPFGGEGPVPYFYKTAELYSNVNLTWGIIFLCVFSLGIWNWKKKKINEIKMIGLIFGLFILQIVHNMFEYFI
;
A
#
# COMPACT_ATOMS: atom_id res chain seq x y z
N MET A 1 -16.67 3.76 13.60
CA MET A 1 -16.03 4.73 12.67
C MET A 1 -17.15 5.42 11.89
N LYS A 2 -17.16 6.75 11.81
CA LYS A 2 -18.14 7.48 10.99
C LYS A 2 -17.80 7.24 9.52
N LYS A 3 -18.78 6.82 8.70
CA LYS A 3 -18.62 6.79 7.24
C LYS A 3 -18.38 8.23 6.76
N GLN A 4 -17.31 8.45 6.01
CA GLN A 4 -17.08 9.74 5.39
C GLN A 4 -18.03 9.86 4.19
N ILE A 5 -18.89 10.88 4.22
CA ILE A 5 -19.82 11.21 3.14
C ILE A 5 -19.20 12.37 2.37
N ILE A 6 -19.08 12.19 1.06
CA ILE A 6 -18.50 13.14 0.12
C ILE A 6 -19.63 13.67 -0.75
N SER A 7 -19.68 14.98 -0.96
CA SER A 7 -20.72 15.62 -1.76
C SER A 7 -20.24 15.84 -3.19
N TYR A 8 -21.01 15.32 -4.14
CA TYR A 8 -20.77 15.44 -5.58
C TYR A 8 -22.03 15.96 -6.26
N GLU A 9 -21.89 16.85 -7.24
CA GLU A 9 -23.00 17.44 -7.98
C GLU A 9 -22.95 16.98 -9.43
N ILE A 10 -23.95 16.21 -9.87
CA ILE A 10 -24.06 15.70 -11.24
C ILE A 10 -24.71 16.78 -12.12
N ASN A 11 -23.95 17.23 -13.12
CA ASN A 11 -24.34 18.29 -14.06
C ASN A 11 -24.73 17.75 -15.43
N ASP A 12 -24.18 16.61 -15.82
CA ASP A 12 -24.54 15.96 -17.09
C ASP A 12 -24.30 14.46 -17.00
N SER A 13 -24.91 13.70 -17.91
CA SER A 13 -24.67 12.26 -18.04
C SER A 13 -24.71 11.80 -19.49
N PHE A 14 -23.86 10.84 -19.83
CA PHE A 14 -23.91 10.16 -21.11
C PHE A 14 -23.57 8.67 -20.98
N VAL A 15 -23.89 7.90 -22.00
CA VAL A 15 -23.72 6.43 -21.98
C VAL A 15 -22.75 5.99 -23.07
N VAL A 16 -21.79 5.14 -22.70
CA VAL A 16 -20.83 4.50 -23.61
C VAL A 16 -20.90 2.98 -23.40
N GLY A 17 -21.61 2.30 -24.30
CA GLY A 17 -21.91 0.86 -24.15
C GLY A 17 -22.79 0.60 -22.91
N GLN A 18 -22.29 -0.16 -21.95
CA GLN A 18 -22.96 -0.42 -20.67
C GLN A 18 -22.50 0.52 -19.54
N LYS A 19 -21.59 1.46 -19.83
CA LYS A 19 -21.08 2.41 -18.85
C LYS A 19 -21.87 3.71 -18.91
N ILE A 20 -22.33 4.16 -17.76
CA ILE A 20 -22.93 5.48 -17.57
C ILE A 20 -21.85 6.38 -17.00
N ILE A 21 -21.59 7.50 -17.67
CA ILE A 21 -20.66 8.52 -17.24
C ILE A 21 -21.48 9.66 -16.65
N LEU A 22 -21.22 9.98 -15.38
CA LEU A 22 -21.78 11.11 -14.65
C LEU A 22 -20.71 12.19 -14.59
N THR A 23 -20.96 13.36 -15.16
CA THR A 23 -20.02 14.49 -15.10
C THR A 23 -20.55 15.54 -14.15
N GLY A 24 -19.66 16.23 -13.45
CA GLY A 24 -20.06 16.97 -12.27
C GLY A 24 -18.91 17.57 -11.49
N ILE A 25 -19.25 18.27 -10.42
CA ILE A 25 -18.30 18.98 -9.58
C ILE A 25 -18.23 18.31 -8.22
N LEU A 26 -17.01 18.10 -7.74
CA LEU A 26 -16.76 17.63 -6.38
C LEU A 26 -16.85 18.83 -5.42
N LEU A 27 -17.89 18.84 -4.60
CA LEU A 27 -18.14 19.95 -3.66
C LEU A 27 -17.22 19.85 -2.44
N GLN A 28 -17.02 18.64 -1.91
CA GLN A 28 -16.17 18.42 -0.74
C GLN A 28 -15.68 16.98 -0.65
N GLY A 29 -14.39 16.80 -0.34
CA GLY A 29 -13.77 15.51 -0.04
C GLY A 29 -12.90 14.97 -1.18
N GLU A 30 -12.50 13.72 -1.06
CA GLU A 30 -11.76 12.97 -2.09
C GLU A 30 -12.32 11.55 -2.14
N PHE A 31 -12.57 11.03 -3.33
CA PHE A 31 -13.08 9.67 -3.54
C PHE A 31 -12.19 8.88 -4.49
N SER A 32 -12.32 7.56 -4.44
CA SER A 32 -11.55 6.61 -5.23
C SER A 32 -12.44 5.65 -6.01
N LEU A 33 -11.80 4.88 -6.90
CA LEU A 33 -12.45 3.72 -7.52
C LEU A 33 -13.02 2.81 -6.44
N TYR A 34 -14.12 2.14 -6.77
CA TYR A 34 -14.85 1.23 -5.89
C TYR A 34 -15.58 1.85 -4.70
N ASP A 35 -15.53 3.18 -4.52
CA ASP A 35 -16.48 3.87 -3.64
C ASP A 35 -17.90 3.75 -4.19
N THR A 36 -18.90 3.95 -3.32
CA THR A 36 -20.30 3.87 -3.71
C THR A 36 -20.87 5.26 -3.93
N ILE A 37 -21.32 5.56 -5.14
CA ILE A 37 -22.08 6.77 -5.42
C ILE A 37 -23.57 6.51 -5.24
N LYS A 38 -24.25 7.43 -4.57
CA LYS A 38 -25.68 7.41 -4.26
C LYS A 38 -26.35 8.68 -4.75
N PHE A 39 -27.39 8.57 -5.55
CA PHE A 39 -28.11 9.74 -6.11
C PHE A 39 -29.56 9.39 -6.46
N GLU A 40 -30.37 10.41 -6.73
CA GLU A 40 -31.75 10.24 -7.18
C GLU A 40 -31.84 10.22 -8.71
N PHE A 41 -32.58 9.24 -9.24
CA PHE A 41 -32.83 9.05 -10.66
C PHE A 41 -34.25 8.56 -10.88
N ASN A 42 -35.06 9.32 -11.64
CA ASN A 42 -36.46 9.00 -11.93
C ASN A 42 -37.29 8.64 -10.67
N GLY A 43 -37.13 9.43 -9.59
CA GLY A 43 -37.83 9.24 -8.33
C GLY A 43 -37.36 8.03 -7.51
N LYS A 44 -36.25 7.39 -7.89
CA LYS A 44 -35.64 6.27 -7.16
C LYS A 44 -34.22 6.61 -6.76
N THR A 45 -33.84 6.19 -5.56
CA THR A 45 -32.44 6.27 -5.13
C THR A 45 -31.64 5.13 -5.76
N ILE A 46 -30.59 5.48 -6.50
CA ILE A 46 -29.64 4.55 -7.08
C ILE A 46 -28.37 4.57 -6.23
N GLU A 47 -27.83 3.39 -5.94
CA GLU A 47 -26.52 3.19 -5.34
C GLU A 47 -25.67 2.31 -6.26
N ARG A 48 -24.47 2.77 -6.63
CA ARG A 48 -23.58 2.06 -7.55
C ARG A 48 -22.12 2.21 -7.14
N GLU A 49 -21.35 1.18 -7.44
CA GLU A 49 -19.90 1.22 -7.27
C GLU A 49 -19.26 2.00 -8.43
N ILE A 50 -18.34 2.91 -8.11
CA ILE A 50 -17.58 3.70 -9.07
C ILE A 50 -16.56 2.79 -9.78
N LYS A 51 -16.65 2.69 -11.10
CA LYS A 51 -15.80 1.83 -11.95
C LYS A 51 -14.70 2.57 -12.69
N GLY A 52 -14.76 3.89 -12.72
CA GLY A 52 -13.79 4.74 -13.40
C GLY A 52 -13.93 6.18 -12.95
N ILE A 53 -12.82 6.91 -12.91
CA ILE A 53 -12.76 8.34 -12.59
C ILE A 53 -11.95 8.99 -13.70
N GLU A 54 -12.54 9.98 -14.36
CA GLU A 54 -11.90 10.78 -15.40
C GLU A 54 -11.80 12.22 -14.93
N ASN A 55 -10.59 12.75 -14.90
CA ASN A 55 -10.40 14.17 -14.62
C ASN A 55 -10.71 14.94 -15.90
N GLY A 56 -11.82 15.68 -15.90
CA GLY A 56 -12.14 16.59 -16.99
C GLY A 56 -11.18 17.76 -17.05
N LEU A 57 -11.22 18.49 -18.16
CA LEU A 57 -10.55 19.78 -18.29
C LEU A 57 -11.10 20.76 -17.24
N LYS A 58 -10.23 21.60 -16.66
CA LYS A 58 -10.67 22.68 -15.76
C LYS A 58 -11.59 23.62 -16.54
N VAL A 59 -12.82 23.79 -16.06
CA VAL A 59 -13.78 24.76 -16.64
C VAL A 59 -13.49 26.17 -16.12
N THR A 60 -13.01 26.27 -14.87
CA THR A 60 -12.46 27.48 -14.23
C THR A 60 -11.26 27.12 -13.35
N GLU A 61 -10.51 28.11 -12.83
CA GLU A 61 -9.35 27.84 -11.96
C GLU A 61 -9.69 26.99 -10.72
N ASN A 62 -10.93 27.09 -10.24
CA ASN A 62 -11.41 26.50 -8.98
C ASN A 62 -12.38 25.32 -9.14
N GLU A 63 -12.99 25.11 -10.31
CA GLU A 63 -13.92 23.99 -10.53
C GLU A 63 -13.28 22.91 -11.39
N LYS A 64 -12.87 21.82 -10.74
CA LYS A 64 -12.55 20.58 -11.44
C LYS A 64 -13.84 19.85 -11.76
N ASN A 65 -14.15 19.76 -13.06
CA ASN A 65 -15.17 18.85 -13.54
C ASN A 65 -14.59 17.43 -13.53
N ILE A 66 -15.28 16.49 -12.88
CA ILE A 66 -14.85 15.11 -12.70
C ILE A 66 -15.93 14.21 -13.29
N GLY A 67 -15.53 13.30 -14.17
CA GLY A 67 -16.36 12.22 -14.68
C GLY A 67 -16.27 11.00 -13.77
N VAL A 68 -17.42 10.47 -13.36
CA VAL A 68 -17.57 9.24 -12.59
C VAL A 68 -18.27 8.22 -13.46
N SER A 69 -17.65 7.07 -13.70
CA SER A 69 -18.29 5.99 -14.46
C SER A 69 -18.86 4.92 -13.54
N ILE A 70 -20.07 4.47 -13.85
CA ILE A 70 -20.78 3.36 -13.21
C ILE A 70 -21.28 2.40 -14.28
N ASN A 71 -21.54 1.15 -13.92
CA ASN A 71 -22.16 0.19 -14.83
C ASN A 71 -23.68 0.24 -14.72
N SER A 72 -24.34 0.19 -15.86
CA SER A 72 -25.77 -0.12 -15.94
C SER A 72 -26.02 -1.58 -15.58
N LEU A 73 -27.15 -1.89 -14.93
CA LEU A 73 -27.58 -3.24 -14.59
C LEU A 73 -28.23 -3.96 -15.77
N ASN A 74 -28.84 -3.22 -16.71
CA ASN A 74 -29.54 -3.78 -17.87
C ASN A 74 -29.76 -2.73 -18.97
N GLU A 75 -30.18 -3.18 -20.15
CA GLU A 75 -30.42 -2.29 -21.30
C GLU A 75 -31.53 -1.26 -21.06
N ASN A 76 -32.54 -1.57 -20.25
CA ASN A 76 -33.61 -0.64 -19.95
C ASN A 76 -33.11 0.54 -19.10
N GLU A 77 -32.28 0.27 -18.10
CA GLU A 77 -31.61 1.32 -17.33
C GLU A 77 -30.73 2.19 -18.23
N THR A 78 -29.96 1.57 -19.13
CA THR A 78 -29.16 2.30 -20.14
C THR A 78 -30.01 3.25 -20.97
N LYS A 79 -31.15 2.78 -21.50
CA LYS A 79 -32.09 3.62 -22.28
C LYS A 79 -32.65 4.78 -21.47
N ASN A 80 -32.90 4.58 -20.18
CA ASN A 80 -33.38 5.65 -19.30
C ASN A 80 -32.29 6.70 -19.07
N PHE A 81 -31.04 6.29 -18.89
CA PHE A 81 -29.91 7.22 -18.70
C PHE A 81 -29.60 8.04 -19.96
N ILE A 82 -29.77 7.47 -21.16
CA ILE A 82 -29.59 8.22 -22.42
C ILE A 82 -30.50 9.46 -22.48
N ASN A 83 -31.72 9.36 -21.94
CA ASN A 83 -32.70 10.44 -21.95
C ASN A 83 -32.63 11.33 -20.69
N TRP A 84 -31.79 10.98 -19.73
CA TRP A 84 -31.68 11.71 -18.49
C TRP A 84 -30.78 12.93 -18.64
N LYS A 85 -31.30 14.10 -18.28
CA LYS A 85 -30.59 15.37 -18.30
C LYS A 85 -30.51 15.90 -16.87
N PRO A 86 -29.59 15.36 -16.04
CA PRO A 86 -29.43 15.86 -14.68
C PRO A 86 -29.07 17.35 -14.72
N ASN A 87 -29.56 18.11 -13.75
CA ASN A 87 -29.19 19.50 -13.57
C ASN A 87 -28.91 19.72 -12.08
N LYS A 88 -27.62 19.70 -11.71
CA LYS A 88 -27.15 19.85 -10.34
C LYS A 88 -27.75 18.82 -9.37
N VAL A 89 -27.87 17.56 -9.83
CA VAL A 89 -28.39 16.48 -8.99
C VAL A 89 -27.35 16.17 -7.91
N LYS A 90 -27.76 16.28 -6.65
CA LYS A 90 -26.88 15.95 -5.52
C LYS A 90 -26.66 14.45 -5.44
N ALA A 91 -25.39 14.08 -5.34
CA ALA A 91 -24.94 12.73 -5.09
C ALA A 91 -24.07 12.68 -3.85
N GLU A 92 -24.19 11.58 -3.11
CA GLU A 92 -23.35 11.25 -1.98
C GLU A 92 -22.40 10.13 -2.41
N ILE A 93 -21.10 10.35 -2.25
CA ILE A 93 -20.12 9.28 -2.40
C ILE A 93 -19.76 8.76 -1.01
N ILE A 94 -20.10 7.50 -0.79
CA ILE A 94 -19.80 6.76 0.42
C ILE A 94 -18.51 6.02 0.15
N GLN A 95 -17.44 6.43 0.84
CA GLN A 95 -16.18 5.71 0.76
C GLN A 95 -16.40 4.26 1.18
N LYS A 96 -16.10 3.33 0.27
CA LYS A 96 -15.94 1.94 0.67
C LYS A 96 -14.70 1.97 1.56
N ASN A 97 -14.77 1.40 2.75
CA ASN A 97 -13.59 1.27 3.61
C ASN A 97 -12.61 0.34 2.87
N ASP A 98 -11.84 0.90 1.94
CA ASP A 98 -10.71 0.24 1.34
C ASP A 98 -9.78 -0.11 2.50
N LEU A 99 -9.28 -1.34 2.49
CA LEU A 99 -8.39 -1.94 3.49
C LEU A 99 -7.13 -1.09 3.80
N LYS A 100 -6.93 0.04 3.10
CA LYS A 100 -6.00 1.11 3.44
C LYS A 100 -6.50 1.94 4.62
N ASN A 101 -6.57 1.35 5.80
CA ASN A 101 -6.59 2.17 7.00
C ASN A 101 -5.21 2.85 7.14
N PRO A 102 -5.09 4.17 6.93
CA PRO A 102 -3.80 4.86 6.93
C PRO A 102 -3.12 4.77 8.30
N ARG A 103 -3.87 4.52 9.38
CA ARG A 103 -3.30 4.26 10.71
C ARG A 103 -2.65 2.89 10.78
N LEU A 104 -3.29 1.85 10.27
CA LEU A 104 -2.73 0.49 10.24
C LEU A 104 -1.45 0.45 9.41
N ILE A 105 -1.44 1.06 8.22
CA ILE A 105 -0.25 1.12 7.36
C ILE A 105 0.92 1.78 8.10
N LYS A 106 0.68 2.88 8.82
CA LYS A 106 1.70 3.54 9.62
C LYS A 106 2.19 2.65 10.77
N ILE A 107 1.30 1.95 11.46
CA ILE A 107 1.68 1.01 12.53
C ILE A 107 2.58 -0.09 11.97
N PHE A 108 2.18 -0.75 10.88
CA PHE A 108 2.98 -1.80 10.25
C PHE A 108 4.33 -1.28 9.74
N SER A 109 4.35 -0.10 9.11
CA SER A 109 5.61 0.52 8.70
C SER A 109 6.50 0.86 9.91
N GLY A 110 5.93 1.33 11.02
CA GLY A 110 6.68 1.62 12.24
C GLY A 110 7.28 0.35 12.86
N ILE A 111 6.50 -0.73 12.93
CA ILE A 111 6.97 -2.05 13.38
C ILE A 111 8.09 -2.55 12.47
N GLY A 112 7.93 -2.47 11.14
CA GLY A 112 8.97 -2.90 10.20
C GLY A 112 10.27 -2.11 10.33
N ILE A 113 10.19 -0.80 10.54
CA ILE A 113 11.37 0.04 10.80
C ILE A 113 12.04 -0.39 12.10
N LEU A 114 11.28 -0.52 13.19
CA LEU A 114 11.82 -0.96 14.48
C LEU A 114 12.52 -2.33 14.38
N LEU A 115 11.87 -3.30 13.72
CA LEU A 115 12.46 -4.63 13.47
C LEU A 115 13.77 -4.51 12.68
N SER A 116 13.82 -3.69 11.63
CA SER A 116 15.07 -3.46 10.89
C SER A 116 16.20 -2.96 11.80
N GLY A 117 15.89 -2.07 12.75
CA GLY A 117 16.85 -1.62 13.76
C GLY A 117 17.34 -2.74 14.68
N ILE A 118 16.42 -3.59 15.16
CA ILE A 118 16.75 -4.74 16.01
C ILE A 118 17.66 -5.73 15.27
N PHE A 119 17.33 -6.09 14.03
CA PHE A 119 18.15 -7.02 13.24
C PHE A 119 19.52 -6.46 12.88
N SER A 120 19.60 -5.15 12.62
CA SER A 120 20.88 -4.47 12.47
C SER A 120 21.74 -4.58 13.73
N PHE A 121 21.15 -4.32 14.90
CA PHE A 121 21.82 -4.47 16.19
C PHE A 121 22.30 -5.91 16.44
N ILE A 122 21.46 -6.91 16.18
CA ILE A 122 21.84 -8.33 16.30
C ILE A 122 23.05 -8.64 15.40
N GLY A 123 23.01 -8.26 14.13
CA GLY A 123 24.12 -8.51 13.19
C GLY A 123 25.44 -7.87 13.63
N PHE A 124 25.40 -6.63 14.13
CA PHE A 124 26.60 -5.98 14.68
C PHE A 124 27.07 -6.61 16.00
N SER A 125 26.16 -7.02 16.87
CA SER A 125 26.47 -7.70 18.13
C SER A 125 27.18 -9.03 17.87
N GLU A 126 26.65 -9.85 16.96
CA GLU A 126 27.25 -11.12 16.55
C GLU A 126 28.64 -10.90 15.92
N PHE A 127 28.77 -9.91 15.03
CA PHE A 127 30.07 -9.54 14.48
C PHE A 127 31.06 -9.15 15.58
N TYR A 128 30.65 -8.31 16.54
CA TYR A 128 31.53 -7.86 17.61
C TYR A 128 31.98 -9.00 18.53
N ASN A 129 31.04 -9.85 18.98
CA ASN A 129 31.34 -10.97 19.88
C ASN A 129 32.28 -11.99 19.21
N VAL A 130 31.99 -12.38 17.96
CA VAL A 130 32.78 -13.40 17.26
C VAL A 130 34.10 -12.84 16.71
N ARG A 131 34.08 -11.69 16.02
CA ARG A 131 35.27 -11.14 15.35
C ARG A 131 36.22 -10.45 16.32
N ILE A 132 35.69 -9.64 17.24
CA ILE A 132 36.48 -8.75 18.10
C ILE A 132 36.78 -9.44 19.43
N LYS A 133 35.76 -9.91 20.15
CA LYS A 133 35.96 -10.56 21.46
C LYS A 133 36.43 -12.01 21.38
N LYS A 134 36.31 -12.66 20.21
CA LYS A 134 36.68 -14.06 20.00
C LYS A 134 35.89 -15.04 20.88
N GLU A 135 34.65 -14.71 21.22
CA GLU A 135 33.73 -15.58 21.95
C GLU A 135 33.20 -16.69 21.00
N ILE A 136 34.06 -17.65 20.64
CA ILE A 136 33.74 -18.68 19.62
C ILE A 136 33.28 -20.02 20.21
N GLU A 137 33.41 -20.21 21.52
CA GLU A 137 33.18 -21.48 22.21
C GLU A 137 31.72 -21.98 22.16
N PHE A 138 30.77 -21.07 21.94
CA PHE A 138 29.34 -21.38 21.87
C PHE A 138 28.83 -21.68 20.45
N TYR A 139 29.72 -21.66 19.46
CA TYR A 139 29.36 -21.81 18.06
C TYR A 139 29.87 -23.14 17.50
N PRO A 140 29.11 -23.84 16.65
CA PRO A 140 29.49 -25.14 16.06
C PRO A 140 30.49 -24.97 14.90
N PHE A 141 31.49 -24.10 15.04
CA PHE A 141 32.44 -23.84 13.96
C PHE A 141 33.27 -25.09 13.66
N GLY A 142 33.36 -25.45 12.38
CA GLY A 142 34.13 -26.61 11.93
C GLY A 142 33.57 -27.98 12.35
N GLY A 143 32.33 -28.06 12.81
CA GLY A 143 31.69 -29.32 13.19
C GLY A 143 31.39 -30.23 11.99
N GLU A 144 31.48 -31.56 12.21
CA GLU A 144 31.04 -32.58 11.26
C GLU A 144 29.51 -32.72 11.36
N GLY A 145 28.77 -31.99 10.52
CA GLY A 145 27.31 -32.05 10.49
C GLY A 145 26.68 -31.00 9.58
N PRO A 146 25.36 -31.08 9.34
CA PRO A 146 24.65 -30.11 8.51
C PRO A 146 24.55 -28.78 9.27
N VAL A 147 25.53 -27.91 9.06
CA VAL A 147 25.53 -26.52 9.50
C VAL A 147 25.55 -25.60 8.28
N PRO A 148 24.89 -24.43 8.33
CA PRO A 148 24.98 -23.46 7.25
C PRO A 148 26.43 -23.08 6.93
N TYR A 149 26.79 -22.85 5.66
CA TYR A 149 28.19 -22.68 5.24
C TYR A 149 28.94 -21.59 5.97
N PHE A 150 28.23 -20.57 6.43
CA PHE A 150 28.85 -19.46 7.12
C PHE A 150 29.39 -19.87 8.50
N TYR A 151 29.05 -21.05 9.03
CA TYR A 151 29.69 -21.67 10.19
C TYR A 151 31.01 -22.41 9.87
N LYS A 152 31.49 -22.42 8.62
CA LYS A 152 32.80 -23.04 8.28
C LYS A 152 33.95 -22.42 9.06
N THR A 153 33.95 -21.10 9.25
CA THR A 153 34.94 -20.39 10.06
C THR A 153 34.28 -19.25 10.82
N ALA A 154 34.83 -18.90 11.99
CA ALA A 154 34.38 -17.74 12.77
C ALA A 154 34.47 -16.42 11.97
N GLU A 155 35.50 -16.30 11.12
CA GLU A 155 35.66 -15.14 10.24
C GLU A 155 34.51 -15.02 9.24
N LEU A 156 34.17 -16.10 8.54
CA LEU A 156 33.08 -16.12 7.58
C LEU A 156 31.74 -15.82 8.26
N TYR A 157 31.46 -16.45 9.40
CA TYR A 157 30.26 -16.20 10.20
C TYR A 157 30.10 -14.73 10.55
N SER A 158 31.17 -14.14 11.10
CA SER A 158 31.14 -12.75 11.54
C SER A 158 30.94 -11.79 10.35
N ASN A 159 31.58 -12.04 9.21
CA ASN A 159 31.44 -11.20 8.01
C ASN A 159 30.02 -11.27 7.42
N VAL A 160 29.39 -12.44 7.45
CA VAL A 160 27.99 -12.59 7.01
C VAL A 160 27.06 -11.80 7.93
N ASN A 161 27.21 -11.90 9.25
CA ASN A 161 26.41 -11.14 10.21
C ASN A 161 26.62 -9.62 10.08
N LEU A 162 27.86 -9.17 9.85
CA LEU A 162 28.16 -7.77 9.57
C LEU A 162 27.44 -7.28 8.30
N THR A 163 27.49 -8.08 7.24
CA THR A 163 26.86 -7.75 5.96
C THR A 163 25.36 -7.56 6.13
N TRP A 164 24.68 -8.51 6.78
CA TRP A 164 23.26 -8.39 7.09
C TRP A 164 22.98 -7.20 8.02
N GLY A 165 23.82 -6.99 9.04
CA GLY A 165 23.72 -5.86 9.96
C GLY A 165 23.73 -4.51 9.26
N ILE A 166 24.63 -4.33 8.29
CA ILE A 166 24.74 -3.14 7.44
C ILE A 166 23.51 -2.99 6.52
N ILE A 167 23.07 -4.07 5.87
CA ILE A 167 21.87 -4.03 5.00
C ILE A 167 20.65 -3.56 5.79
N PHE A 168 20.40 -4.13 6.97
CA PHE A 168 19.28 -3.72 7.81
C PHE A 168 19.47 -2.30 8.38
N LEU A 169 20.71 -1.85 8.65
CA LEU A 169 20.98 -0.47 9.04
C LEU A 169 20.58 0.53 7.93
N CYS A 170 20.91 0.21 6.69
CA CYS A 170 20.55 1.03 5.53
C CYS A 170 19.03 1.13 5.39
N VAL A 171 18.32 0.02 5.54
CA VAL A 171 16.84 -0.03 5.47
C VAL A 171 16.21 0.71 6.64
N PHE A 172 16.75 0.56 7.85
CA PHE A 172 16.31 1.31 9.03
C PHE A 172 16.46 2.82 8.82
N SER A 173 17.62 3.26 8.35
CA SER A 173 17.93 4.65 8.04
C SER A 173 17.01 5.21 6.94
N LEU A 174 16.81 4.44 5.86
CA LEU A 174 15.87 4.77 4.79
C LEU A 174 14.44 4.87 5.30
N GLY A 175 14.04 3.97 6.19
CA GLY A 175 12.74 3.93 6.84
C GLY A 175 12.46 5.17 7.69
N ILE A 176 13.41 5.55 8.56
CA ILE A 176 13.32 6.79 9.35
C ILE A 176 13.24 8.02 8.44
N TRP A 177 14.09 8.05 7.41
CA TRP A 177 14.08 9.15 6.44
C TRP A 177 12.75 9.24 5.69
N ASN A 178 12.23 8.11 5.22
CA ASN A 178 10.95 8.04 4.53
C ASN A 178 9.78 8.42 5.45
N TRP A 179 9.84 8.04 6.73
CA TRP A 179 8.81 8.44 7.71
C TRP A 179 8.70 9.97 7.83
N LYS A 180 9.83 10.68 7.78
CA LYS A 180 9.87 12.15 7.84
C LYS A 180 9.51 12.82 6.51
N LYS A 181 9.97 12.27 5.38
CA LYS A 181 9.88 12.93 4.06
C LYS A 181 8.76 12.41 3.16
N LYS A 182 8.18 11.24 3.46
CA LYS A 182 7.10 10.58 2.72
C LYS A 182 7.32 10.51 1.20
N LYS A 183 8.57 10.27 0.79
CA LYS A 183 8.97 10.23 -0.64
C LYS A 183 8.71 8.88 -1.30
N ILE A 184 8.66 7.80 -0.50
CA ILE A 184 8.45 6.43 -0.94
C ILE A 184 7.11 5.95 -0.36
N ASN A 185 6.31 5.29 -1.19
CA ASN A 185 5.06 4.67 -0.79
C ASN A 185 5.29 3.65 0.34
N GLU A 186 4.51 3.73 1.42
CA GLU A 186 4.65 2.92 2.62
C GLU A 186 4.49 1.42 2.36
N ILE A 187 3.62 1.03 1.42
CA ILE A 187 3.44 -0.38 1.03
C ILE A 187 4.72 -0.91 0.37
N LYS A 188 5.40 -0.09 -0.44
CA LYS A 188 6.70 -0.46 -1.04
C LYS A 188 7.78 -0.62 0.03
N MET A 189 7.78 0.25 1.05
CA MET A 189 8.71 0.12 2.18
C MET A 189 8.46 -1.15 3.00
N ILE A 190 7.19 -1.45 3.30
CA ILE A 190 6.81 -2.69 3.98
C ILE A 190 7.24 -3.90 3.15
N GLY A 191 6.98 -3.89 1.84
CA GLY A 191 7.39 -4.96 0.92
C GLY A 191 8.91 -5.16 0.87
N LEU A 192 9.70 -4.09 0.86
CA LEU A 192 11.16 -4.16 0.91
C LEU A 192 11.64 -4.83 2.21
N ILE A 193 11.11 -4.38 3.35
CA ILE A 193 11.48 -4.91 4.67
C ILE A 193 11.13 -6.41 4.76
N PHE A 194 9.90 -6.78 4.42
CA PHE A 194 9.46 -8.18 4.42
C PHE A 194 10.24 -9.04 3.42
N GLY A 195 10.52 -8.52 2.24
CA GLY A 195 11.33 -9.22 1.23
C GLY A 195 12.74 -9.53 1.73
N LEU A 196 13.38 -8.59 2.43
CA LEU A 196 14.69 -8.80 3.03
C LEU A 196 14.65 -9.81 4.17
N PHE A 197 13.60 -9.82 4.99
CA PHE A 197 13.41 -10.86 6.02
C PHE A 197 13.31 -12.25 5.42
N ILE A 198 12.49 -12.41 4.37
CA ILE A 198 12.36 -13.69 3.67
C ILE A 198 13.71 -14.08 3.06
N LEU A 199 14.42 -13.13 2.44
CA LEU A 199 15.74 -13.39 1.85
C LEU A 199 16.75 -13.85 2.90
N GLN A 200 16.76 -13.25 4.09
CA GLN A 200 17.64 -13.67 5.19
C GLN A 200 17.28 -15.08 5.68
N ILE A 201 15.99 -15.39 5.83
CA ILE A 201 15.53 -16.74 6.23
C ILE A 201 15.96 -17.78 5.19
N VAL A 202 15.72 -17.50 3.90
CA VAL A 202 16.13 -18.40 2.81
C VAL A 202 17.65 -18.56 2.78
N HIS A 203 18.42 -17.49 2.95
CA HIS A 203 19.88 -17.55 3.03
C HIS A 203 20.37 -18.43 4.19
N ASN A 204 19.71 -18.34 5.35
CA ASN A 204 20.00 -19.20 6.50
C ASN A 204 19.58 -20.66 6.30
N MET A 205 18.59 -20.92 5.43
CA MET A 205 18.05 -22.26 5.17
C MET A 205 18.67 -22.99 3.98
N PHE A 206 19.32 -22.27 3.06
CA PHE A 206 19.70 -22.79 1.74
C PHE A 206 20.59 -24.04 1.77
N GLU A 207 21.25 -24.33 2.90
CA GLU A 207 22.17 -25.46 3.02
C GLU A 207 21.62 -26.66 3.81
N TYR A 208 20.36 -26.63 4.24
CA TYR A 208 19.70 -27.87 4.69
C TYR A 208 19.30 -28.77 3.51
N PHE A 209 19.48 -28.33 2.26
CA PHE A 209 18.97 -28.98 1.06
C PHE A 209 20.05 -29.37 0.03
N ILE A 210 21.33 -29.17 0.35
CA ILE A 210 22.49 -29.58 -0.47
C ILE A 210 23.34 -30.53 0.37
#